data_AF-A0AA90PXE5-F1
#
_entry.id   AF-A0AA90PXE5-F1
#
_cell.length_a   1.000
_cell.length_b   1.000
_cell.length_c   1.000
_cell.angle_alpha   90.00
_cell.angle_beta   90.00
_cell.angle_gamma   90.00
#
_symmetry.space_group_name_H-M   'P 1'
#
loop_
_entity.id
_entity.type
_entity.pdbx_description
1 polymer ?
#
loop_
_entity_poly.entity_id
_entity_poly.type
_entity_poly.pdbx_seq_one_letter_code
_entity_poly.pdbx_strand_id
1 'polypeptide(L)' 'MKKIVIFGAGNCGKLIAKSILENQNSLLFFIDNDEQKHNTHLKLDGGGGI' A
#
# COMPACT_ATOMS: atom_id res chain seq x y z
N MET A 1 -13.62 5.40 10.02
CA MET A 1 -12.44 4.52 9.88
C MET A 1 -12.83 3.29 9.07
N LYS A 2 -12.26 3.11 7.87
CA LYS A 2 -12.49 1.93 7.01
C LYS A 2 -11.27 1.01 7.04
N LYS A 3 -11.49 -0.30 6.88
CA LYS A 3 -10.45 -1.30 6.65
C LYS A 3 -10.30 -1.52 5.15
N ILE A 4 -9.09 -1.41 4.62
CA ILE A 4 -8.83 -1.40 3.18
C ILE A 4 -7.77 -2.45 2.82
N VAL A 5 -7.97 -3.10 1.67
CA VAL A 5 -7.02 -3.98 1.01
C VAL A 5 -6.71 -3.37 -0.36
N ILE A 6 -5.45 -3.42 -0.79
CA ILE A 6 -5.02 -2.92 -2.10
C ILE A 6 -4.54 -4.09 -2.96
N PHE A 7 -5.08 -4.19 -4.18
CA PHE A 7 -4.56 -5.09 -5.20
C PHE A 7 -3.46 -4.37 -6.00
N GLY A 8 -2.24 -4.88 -5.92
CA GLY A 8 -1.01 -4.33 -6.48
C GLY A 8 -0.14 -3.64 -5.43
N ALA A 9 1.03 -4.22 -5.13
CA ALA A 9 2.06 -3.69 -4.24
C ALA A 9 3.15 -2.89 -4.98
N GLY A 10 2.87 -2.47 -6.22
CA GLY A 10 3.74 -1.60 -7.01
C GLY A 10 3.69 -0.12 -6.59
N ASN A 11 4.33 0.75 -7.38
CA ASN A 11 4.45 2.18 -7.07
C ASN A 11 3.08 2.86 -6.84
N CYS A 12 2.09 2.61 -7.70
CA CYS A 12 0.75 3.18 -7.55
C CYS A 12 0.06 2.68 -6.27
N GLY A 13 0.17 1.39 -5.96
CA GLY A 13 -0.39 0.82 -4.74
C GLY A 13 0.20 1.45 -3.48
N LYS A 14 1.51 1.72 -3.48
CA LYS A 14 2.19 2.43 -2.38
C LYS A 14 1.70 3.87 -2.21
N LEU A 15 1.47 4.59 -3.31
CA LEU A 15 0.90 5.95 -3.28
C LEU A 15 -0.52 5.98 -2.71
N ILE A 16 -1.35 5.01 -3.12
CA ILE A 16 -2.72 4.86 -2.61
C ILE A 16 -2.69 4.52 -1.11
N ALA A 17 -1.83 3.59 -0.69
CA ALA A 17 -1.65 3.23 0.72
C ALA A 17 -1.27 4.43 1.59
N LYS A 18 -0.36 5.28 1.10
CA LYS A 18 0.02 6.52 1.80
C LYS A 18 -1.20 7.42 2.03
N SER A 19 -1.97 7.71 0.99
CA SER A 19 -3.18 8.54 1.10
C SER A 19 -4.22 7.92 2.06
N ILE A 20 -4.40 6.61 2.03
CA ILE A 20 -5.30 5.88 2.94
C ILE A 20 -4.93 6.10 4.40
N LEU A 21 -3.63 5.95 4.71
CA LEU A 21 -3.11 6.10 6.07
C LEU A 21 -3.18 7.57 6.55
N GLU A 22 -2.90 8.54 5.67
CA GLU A 22 -3.05 9.97 5.94
C GLU A 22 -4.52 10.34 6.25
N ASN A 23 -5.48 9.65 5.63
CA ASN A 23 -6.91 9.83 5.88
C ASN A 23 -7.44 9.01 7.07
N GLN A 24 -6.57 8.57 8.00
CA GLN A 24 -6.92 7.81 9.21
C GLN A 24 -7.74 6.53 8.94
N ASN A 25 -7.56 5.93 7.77
CA ASN A 25 -8.08 4.60 7.49
C ASN A 25 -7.02 3.54 7.80
N SER A 26 -7.46 2.31 7.99
CA SER A 26 -6.57 1.19 8.28
C SER A 26 -6.30 0.40 6.99
N LEU A 27 -5.04 0.36 6.56
CA LEU A 27 -4.59 -0.57 5.54
C LEU A 27 -4.31 -1.93 6.20
N LEU A 28 -4.94 -3.00 5.71
CA LEU A 28 -4.73 -4.34 6.25
C LEU A 28 -3.52 -5.04 5.61
N PHE A 29 -3.51 -5.13 4.28
CA PHE A 29 -2.44 -5.75 3.50
C PHE A 29 -2.59 -5.42 2.02
N PHE A 30 -1.55 -5.76 1.26
CA PHE A 30 -1.55 -5.78 -0.20
C PHE A 30 -1.77 -7.20 -0.71
N ILE A 31 -2.42 -7.31 -1.87
CA ILE A 31 -2.47 -8.53 -2.66
C ILE A 31 -1.69 -8.26 -3.95
N ASP A 32 -0.71 -9.09 -4.28
CA ASP A 32 0.07 -8.94 -5.51
C ASP A 32 0.25 -10.33 -6.14
N ASN A 33 0.36 -10.40 -7.46
CA ASN A 33 0.60 -11.65 -8.17
C ASN A 33 2.09 -12.00 -8.27
N ASP A 34 2.98 -11.06 -7.93
CA ASP A 34 4.41 -11.29 -7.79
C ASP A 34 4.71 -12.02 -6.48
N GLU A 35 5.05 -13.30 -6.59
CA GLU A 35 5.39 -14.17 -5.45
C GLU A 35 6.54 -13.61 -4.61
N GLN A 36 7.46 -12.84 -5.20
CA GLN A 36 8.58 -12.24 -4.47
C GLN A 36 8.12 -11.19 -3.45
N LYS A 37 6.90 -10.65 -3.59
CA LYS A 37 6.33 -9.66 -2.67
C LYS A 37 5.47 -10.30 -1.58
N HIS A 38 5.14 -11.58 -1.69
CA HIS A 38 4.29 -12.26 -0.70
C HIS A 38 5.00 -12.36 0.64
N ASN A 39 4.24 -12.17 1.72
CA ASN A 39 4.76 -12.20 3.10
C ASN A 39 5.92 -11.23 3.38
N THR A 40 6.11 -10.21 2.54
CA THR A 40 7.13 -9.17 2.74
C THR A 40 6.53 -7.92 3.36
N HIS A 41 7.38 -7.14 4.04
CA HIS A 41 7.01 -5.80 4.47
C HIS A 41 7.35 -4.79 3.36
N LEU A 42 6.34 -4.04 2.91
CA LEU A 42 6.53 -2.96 1.96
C LEU A 42 6.90 -1.70 2.70
N LYS A 43 8.05 -1.12 2.33
CA LYS A 43 8.36 0.25 2.71
C LYS A 43 7.54 1.20 1.84
N LEU A 44 6.75 2.04 2.49
CA LEU A 44 6.09 3.16 1.85
C LEU A 44 7.11 4.30 1.81
N ASP A 45 7.98 4.29 0.79
CA ASP A 45 8.93 5.39 0.61
C ASP A 45 8.17 6.69 0.37
N GLY A 46 8.52 7.75 1.11
CA GLY A 46 7.88 9.06 1.04
C GLY A 46 8.22 9.85 -0.23
N GLY A 47 8.24 9.21 -1.40
CA GLY A 47 8.73 9.78 -2.66
C GLY A 47 7.67 9.77 -3.75
N GLY A 48 7.19 10.96 -4.09
CA GLY A 48 6.20 11.20 -5.15
C GLY A 48 5.48 12.52 -4.91
N GLY A 49 6.22 13.57 -4.58
CA GLY A 49 5.74 14.92 -4.79
C GLY A 49 5.66 15.15 -6.30
N ILE A 50 4.51 15.67 -6.74
CA ILE A 50 4.37 16.35 -8.03
C ILE A 50 5.49 17.38 -8.24
#